data_AF-A0A1H9RI82-F1
#
_entry.id   AF-A0A1H9RI82-F1
#
_cell.length_a   1.000
_cell.length_b   1.000
_cell.length_c   1.000
_cell.angle_alpha   90.00
_cell.angle_beta   90.00
_cell.angle_gamma   90.00
#
_symmetry.space_group_name_H-M   'P 1'
#
loop_
_entity.id
_entity.type
_entity.pdbx_description
1 polymer ?
#
loop_
_entity_poly.entity_id
_entity_poly.type
_entity_poly.pdbx_seq_one_letter_code
_entity_poly.pdbx_strand_id
1 'polypeptide(L)' 'MSEEKVTKLQHKVEDYRRFAFILIALAGFLMIGTVIPSESVQIAQEWLIVFVSILLAGAVLLHGVSLKTEKLIVEDE' A
#
# COMPACT_ATOMS: atom_id res chain seq x y z
N MET A 1 -7.28 -19.93 18.61
CA MET A 1 -8.39 -18.93 18.52
C MET A 1 -9.72 -19.61 18.15
N SER A 2 -10.89 -18.93 18.13
CA SER A 2 -12.08 -19.53 17.49
C SER A 2 -11.96 -19.47 15.97
N GLU A 3 -12.45 -20.48 15.25
CA GLU A 3 -12.36 -20.56 13.78
C GLU A 3 -12.88 -19.30 13.08
N GLU A 4 -14.00 -18.74 13.56
CA GLU A 4 -14.56 -17.49 13.03
C GLU A 4 -13.58 -16.30 13.10
N LYS A 5 -12.77 -16.22 14.17
CA LYS A 5 -11.79 -15.15 14.32
C LYS A 5 -10.59 -15.35 13.39
N VAL A 6 -10.16 -16.59 13.18
CA VAL A 6 -9.06 -16.92 12.26
C VAL A 6 -9.44 -16.52 10.84
N THR A 7 -10.61 -16.93 10.37
CA THR A 7 -11.12 -16.58 9.03
C THR A 7 -11.22 -15.07 8.84
N LYS A 8 -11.72 -14.33 9.84
CA LYS A 8 -11.77 -12.86 9.80
C LYS A 8 -10.38 -12.22 9.68
N LEU A 9 -9.38 -12.74 10.39
CA LEU A 9 -8.01 -12.23 10.30
C LEU A 9 -7.37 -12.56 8.95
N GLN A 10 -7.62 -13.74 8.38
CA GLN A 10 -7.15 -14.12 7.04
C GLN A 10 -7.68 -13.18 5.96
N HIS A 11 -8.99 -12.88 5.96
CA HIS A 11 -9.57 -11.90 5.04
C HIS A 11 -8.93 -10.52 5.21
N LYS A 12 -8.66 -10.12 6.45
CA LYS A 12 -8.01 -8.83 6.73
C LYS A 12 -6.58 -8.76 6.21
N VAL A 13 -5.82 -9.86 6.27
CA VAL A 13 -4.48 -9.99 5.66
C VAL A 13 -4.58 -9.81 4.14
N GLU A 14 -5.54 -10.48 3.50
CA GLU A 14 -5.76 -10.39 2.06
C GLU A 14 -6.09 -8.95 1.63
N ASP A 15 -6.97 -8.27 2.35
CA ASP A 15 -7.30 -6.87 2.11
C ASP A 15 -6.06 -5.97 2.21
N TYR A 16 -5.26 -6.10 3.28
CA TYR A 16 -4.05 -5.30 3.45
C TYR A 16 -3.02 -5.51 2.34
N ARG A 17 -2.84 -6.75 1.88
CA ARG A 17 -1.98 -7.05 0.72
C ARG A 17 -2.51 -6.42 -0.56
N ARG A 18 -3.82 -6.50 -0.79
CA ARG A 18 -4.47 -5.94 -1.97
C ARG A 18 -4.37 -4.41 -1.99
N PHE A 19 -4.60 -3.74 -0.86
CA PHE A 19 -4.44 -2.29 -0.77
C PHE A 19 -2.99 -1.86 -0.96
N ALA A 20 -2.02 -2.59 -0.38
CA ALA A 20 -0.60 -2.31 -0.60
C ALA A 20 -0.24 -2.37 -2.10
N PHE A 21 -0.72 -3.39 -2.82
CA PHE A 21 -0.51 -3.53 -4.25
C PHE A 21 -1.15 -2.39 -5.06
N ILE A 22 -2.39 -2.00 -4.74
CA ILE A 22 -3.08 -0.89 -5.39
C ILE A 22 -2.32 0.42 -5.21
N LEU A 23 -1.81 0.69 -3.99
CA LEU A 23 -1.04 1.90 -3.72
C LEU A 23 0.28 1.93 -4.50
N ILE A 24 0.96 0.79 -4.64
CA ILE A 24 2.18 0.70 -5.46
C ILE A 24 1.87 0.94 -6.93
N ALA A 25 0.81 0.33 -7.45
CA ALA A 25 0.40 0.51 -8.84
C ALA A 25 0.03 1.98 -9.13
N LEU A 26 -0.72 2.61 -8.23
CA LEU A 26 -1.08 4.02 -8.31
C LEU A 26 0.16 4.93 -8.24
N ALA A 27 1.05 4.67 -7.30
CA ALA A 27 2.30 5.41 -7.15
C ALA A 27 3.17 5.31 -8.43
N GLY A 28 3.30 4.11 -9.00
CA GLY A 28 4.02 3.89 -10.25
C GLY A 28 3.39 4.65 -11.43
N PHE A 29 2.07 4.60 -11.57
CA PHE A 29 1.35 5.33 -12.60
C PHE A 29 1.55 6.85 -12.49
N LEU A 30 1.41 7.40 -11.28
CA LEU A 30 1.60 8.83 -11.03
C LEU A 30 3.06 9.26 -11.23
N MET A 31 4.02 8.41 -10.87
CA MET A 31 5.44 8.66 -11.09
C MET A 31 5.76 8.78 -12.59
N ILE A 32 5.19 7.92 -13.43
CA ILE A 32 5.34 8.04 -14.89
C ILE A 32 4.85 9.40 -15.38
N GLY A 33 3.74 9.90 -14.83
CA GLY A 33 3.22 11.23 -15.15
C GLY A 33 4.19 12.38 -14.85
N THR A 34 5.09 12.24 -13.87
CA THR A 34 6.10 13.26 -13.54
C THR A 34 7.28 13.29 -14.52
N VAL A 35 7.51 12.21 -15.27
CA VAL A 35 8.62 12.11 -16.23
C VAL A 35 8.28 12.79 -17.56
N ILE A 36 6.99 13.02 -17.82
CA ILE A 36 6.51 13.66 -19.04
C ILE A 36 6.74 15.18 -18.92
N PRO A 37 7.60 15.78 -19.77
CA PRO A 37 7.88 17.21 -19.69
C PRO A 37 6.63 18.03 -20.05
N SER A 38 6.23 18.92 -19.15
CA SER A 38 5.19 19.91 -19.38
C SER A 38 5.69 21.28 -18.92
N GLU A 39 5.65 22.27 -19.80
CA GLU A 39 6.29 23.58 -19.58
C GLU A 39 5.57 24.46 -18.55
N SER A 40 4.38 24.07 -18.08
CA SER A 40 3.51 24.91 -17.24
C SER A 40 3.30 24.45 -15.79
N VAL A 41 3.97 23.37 -15.34
CA VAL A 41 3.51 22.62 -14.15
C VAL A 41 4.61 22.32 -13.10
N GLN A 42 5.63 23.16 -12.96
CA GLN A 42 6.71 22.90 -11.98
C GLN A 42 6.23 22.82 -10.51
N ILE A 43 5.30 23.69 -10.08
CA ILE A 43 4.78 23.64 -8.70
C ILE A 43 3.97 22.36 -8.44
N ALA A 44 3.19 21.87 -9.41
CA ALA A 44 2.40 20.65 -9.19
C ALA A 44 3.26 19.37 -9.22
N GLN A 45 4.43 19.40 -9.86
CA GLN A 45 5.35 18.26 -9.90
C GLN A 45 5.96 17.96 -8.51
N GLU A 46 6.33 18.99 -7.75
CA GLU A 46 6.86 18.81 -6.38
C GLU A 46 5.82 18.16 -5.45
N TRP A 47 4.59 18.67 -5.45
CA TRP A 47 3.49 18.10 -4.67
C TRP A 47 3.14 16.66 -5.10
N LEU A 48 3.24 16.38 -6.39
CA LEU A 48 2.99 15.03 -6.93
C LEU A 48 4.03 14.02 -6.43
N ILE A 49 5.31 14.41 -6.36
CA ILE A 49 6.39 13.56 -5.82
C ILE A 49 6.16 13.28 -4.32
N VAL A 50 5.76 14.29 -3.55
CA VAL A 50 5.40 14.12 -2.13
C VAL A 50 4.23 13.15 -1.99
N PHE A 51 3.19 13.30 -2.81
CA PHE A 51 2.03 12.41 -2.80
C PHE A 51 2.40 10.96 -3.16
N VAL A 52 3.21 10.75 -4.20
CA VAL A 52 3.75 9.43 -4.57
C VAL A 52 4.53 8.82 -3.39
N SER A 53 5.35 9.62 -2.71
CA SER A 53 6.12 9.17 -1.54
C SER A 53 5.21 8.71 -0.40
N ILE A 54 4.12 9.42 -0.14
CA ILE A 54 3.11 9.05 0.87
C ILE A 54 2.40 7.74 0.48
N LEU A 55 2.03 7.57 -0.79
CA LEU A 55 1.41 6.33 -1.28
C LEU A 55 2.35 5.12 -1.10
N LEU A 56 3.63 5.28 -1.42
CA LEU A 56 4.64 4.23 -1.23
C LEU A 56 4.85 3.91 0.25
N ALA A 57 4.95 4.92 1.10
CA ALA A 57 5.03 4.72 2.55
C ALA A 57 3.80 3.96 3.08
N GLY A 58 2.60 4.36 2.64
CA GLY A 58 1.35 3.66 2.98
C GLY A 58 1.34 2.21 2.51
N ALA A 59 1.83 1.92 1.31
CA ALA A 59 1.94 0.56 0.81
C ALA A 59 2.87 -0.32 1.67
N VAL A 60 4.03 0.21 2.05
CA VAL A 60 4.99 -0.49 2.93
C VAL A 60 4.36 -0.76 4.30
N LEU A 61 3.65 0.22 4.86
CA LEU A 61 2.96 0.07 6.15
C LEU A 61 1.88 -1.01 6.09
N LEU A 62 0.99 -0.97 5.09
CA LEU A 62 -0.09 -1.96 4.93
C LEU A 62 0.47 -3.36 4.68
N HIS A 63 1.50 -3.48 3.85
CA HIS A 63 2.20 -4.74 3.63
C HIS A 63 2.80 -5.27 4.94
N GLY A 64 3.47 -4.41 5.72
CA GLY A 64 4.02 -4.77 7.03
C GLY A 64 2.96 -5.22 8.04
N VAL A 65 1.79 -4.55 8.06
CA VAL A 65 0.64 -4.96 8.88
C VAL A 65 0.10 -6.32 8.44
N SER A 66 0.03 -6.58 7.13
CA SER A 66 -0.40 -7.88 6.61
C SER A 66 0.51 -9.02 7.09
N LEU A 67 1.83 -8.83 7.03
CA LEU A 67 2.81 -9.81 7.47
C LEU A 67 2.74 -10.05 8.99
N LYS A 68 2.57 -9.00 9.78
CA LYS A 68 2.41 -9.14 11.24
C LYS A 68 1.13 -9.91 11.59
N THR A 69 0.03 -9.61 10.90
CA THR A 69 -1.26 -10.27 11.15
C THR A 69 -1.22 -11.73 10.72
N GLU A 70 -0.57 -12.05 9.60
CA GLU A 70 -0.35 -13.42 9.14
C GLU A 70 0.51 -14.23 10.11
N LYS A 71 1.60 -13.65 10.63
CA LYS A 71 2.43 -14.29 11.65
C LYS A 71 1.65 -14.62 12.91
N LEU A 72 0.78 -13.71 13.37
CA LEU A 72 -0.08 -13.96 14.54
C LEU A 72 -1.03 -15.14 14.32
N ILE A 73 -1.59 -15.29 13.11
CA ILE A 73 -2.45 -16.43 12.79
C ILE A 73 -1.66 -17.74 12.87
N VAL A 74 -0.44 -17.76 12.31
CA VAL A 74 0.42 -18.97 12.28
C VAL A 74 0.95 -19.33 13.67
N GLU A 75 1.26 -18.35 14.52
CA GLU A 75 1.72 -18.60 15.90
C GLU A 75 0.58 -19.03 16.85
N ASP A 76 -0.67 -18.64 16.56
CA ASP A 76 -1.87 -18.97 17.36
C ASP A 76 -2.68 -20.20 16.84
N GLU A 77 -2.22 -20.83 15.75
CA GLU A 77 -2.66 -22.15 15.23
C GLU A 77 -1.93 -23.31 15.91
#